data_AF-K1PSK6-F1
#
_entry.id   AF-K1PSK6-F1
#
_cell.length_a   1.000
_cell.length_b   1.000
_cell.length_c   1.000
_cell.angle_alpha   90.00
_cell.angle_beta   90.00
_cell.angle_gamma   90.00
#
_symmetry.space_group_name_H-M   'P 1'
#
loop_
_entity.id
_entity.type
_entity.pdbx_description
1 polymer ?
#
loop_
_entity_poly.entity_id
_entity_poly.type
_entity_poly.pdbx_seq_one_letter_code
_entity_poly.pdbx_strand_id
1 'polypeptide(L)'
;MKVAIFGSSYVKRASYFADFAMPFVVEWFGVGGMTASQPCPNLISKMARYSPDIVVVCLGGGGGNDLSSGAEPSTVIDCLTSLFHRTRYFLHGDSLHGKIPFFSTT
;
A
#
# COMPACT_ATOMS: atom_id res chain seq x y z
N MET A 1 3.78 -13.43 -14.22
CA MET A 1 3.59 -12.06 -13.69
C MET A 1 2.81 -12.14 -12.39
N LYS A 2 3.36 -11.56 -11.31
CA LYS A 2 2.79 -11.47 -9.97
C LYS A 2 2.33 -10.04 -9.72
N VAL A 3 1.08 -9.86 -9.35
CA VAL A 3 0.50 -8.56 -9.03
C VAL A 3 0.11 -8.56 -7.55
N ALA A 4 0.52 -7.53 -6.82
CA ALA A 4 0.08 -7.27 -5.46
C ALA A 4 -0.93 -6.13 -5.46
N ILE A 5 -2.11 -6.33 -4.86
CA ILE A 5 -3.09 -5.27 -4.64
C ILE A 5 -3.07 -4.91 -3.15
N PHE A 6 -2.61 -3.71 -2.82
CA PHE A 6 -2.42 -3.24 -1.45
C PHE A 6 -3.42 -2.13 -1.12
N GLY A 7 -4.19 -2.27 -0.04
CA GLY A 7 -5.14 -1.23 0.33
C GLY A 7 -6.06 -1.58 1.49
N SER A 8 -7.04 -0.73 1.77
CA SER A 8 -7.81 -0.78 3.01
C SER A 8 -8.92 -1.87 3.02
N SER A 9 -10.05 -1.61 3.67
CA SER A 9 -11.21 -2.50 3.71
C SER A 9 -11.82 -2.76 2.33
N TYR A 10 -11.63 -1.86 1.36
CA TYR A 10 -12.09 -2.08 -0.01
C TYR A 10 -11.34 -3.23 -0.68
N VAL A 11 -10.01 -3.23 -0.63
CA VAL A 11 -9.17 -4.30 -1.18
C VAL A 11 -9.47 -5.63 -0.48
N LYS A 12 -9.61 -5.63 0.85
CA LYS A 12 -9.97 -6.83 1.61
C LYS A 12 -11.33 -7.39 1.19
N ARG A 13 -12.30 -6.55 0.85
CA ARG A 13 -13.62 -7.01 0.39
C ARG A 13 -13.58 -7.48 -1.05
N ALA A 14 -12.90 -6.73 -1.92
CA ALA A 14 -12.76 -7.07 -3.33
C ALA A 14 -12.12 -8.44 -3.54
N SER A 15 -11.18 -8.85 -2.67
CA SER A 15 -10.57 -10.19 -2.75
C SER A 15 -11.56 -11.34 -2.59
N TYR A 16 -12.70 -11.14 -1.92
CA TYR A 16 -13.73 -12.19 -1.79
C TYR A 16 -14.56 -12.38 -3.05
N PHE A 17 -14.59 -11.37 -3.93
CA PHE A 17 -15.37 -11.39 -5.17
C PHE A 17 -14.48 -11.51 -6.41
N ALA A 18 -13.17 -11.64 -6.22
CA ALA A 18 -12.20 -11.76 -7.28
C ALA A 18 -12.13 -13.20 -7.82
N ASP A 19 -13.22 -13.65 -8.42
CA ASP A 19 -13.28 -14.93 -9.13
C ASP A 19 -13.20 -14.69 -10.64
N PHE A 20 -12.14 -14.00 -11.05
CA PHE A 20 -11.88 -13.68 -12.46
C PHE A 20 -10.60 -14.38 -12.90
N ALA A 21 -10.68 -15.14 -13.99
CA ALA A 21 -9.51 -15.78 -14.60
C ALA A 21 -8.60 -14.70 -15.21
N MET A 22 -7.66 -14.20 -14.41
CA MET A 22 -6.63 -13.29 -14.86
C MET A 22 -5.45 -14.09 -15.43
N PRO A 23 -4.79 -13.61 -16.50
CA PRO A 23 -3.58 -14.25 -17.04
C PRO A 23 -2.34 -14.08 -16.14
N PHE A 24 -2.52 -13.67 -14.88
CA PHE A 24 -1.47 -13.37 -13.91
C PHE A 24 -1.90 -13.73 -12.48
N VAL A 25 -0.93 -13.96 -11.61
CA VAL A 25 -1.18 -14.33 -10.20
C VAL A 25 -1.37 -13.06 -9.38
N VAL A 26 -2.54 -12.91 -8.76
CA VAL A 26 -2.88 -11.76 -7.93
C VAL A 26 -2.87 -12.17 -6.46
N GLU A 27 -2.16 -11.41 -5.63
CA GLU A 27 -2.22 -11.53 -4.17
C GLU A 27 -2.78 -10.24 -3.56
N TRP A 28 -3.71 -10.40 -2.62
CA TRP A 28 -4.50 -9.31 -2.06
C TRP A 28 -4.03 -8.96 -0.65
N PHE A 29 -3.44 -7.77 -0.49
CA PHE A 29 -2.93 -7.24 0.76
C PHE A 29 -3.90 -6.19 1.32
N GLY A 30 -5.07 -6.67 1.74
CA GLY A 30 -6.16 -5.85 2.27
C GLY A 30 -6.30 -5.91 3.79
N VAL A 31 -6.38 -4.76 4.47
CA VAL A 31 -6.84 -4.70 5.88
C VAL A 31 -7.69 -3.44 6.15
N GLY A 32 -8.77 -3.61 6.91
CA GLY A 32 -9.60 -2.47 7.32
C GLY A 32 -8.81 -1.51 8.21
N GLY A 33 -9.15 -0.23 8.17
CA GLY A 33 -8.49 0.77 9.03
C GLY A 33 -7.30 1.48 8.39
N MET A 34 -6.71 0.97 7.30
CA MET A 34 -5.53 1.59 6.71
C MET A 34 -5.82 2.94 6.07
N THR A 35 -4.98 3.90 6.42
CA THR A 35 -4.83 5.21 5.78
C THR A 35 -3.54 5.25 4.94
N ALA A 36 -3.39 6.26 4.10
CA ALA A 36 -2.13 6.51 3.40
C ALA A 36 -1.00 6.83 4.41
N SER A 37 -1.31 7.54 5.49
CA SER A 37 -0.36 7.93 6.55
C SER A 37 0.04 6.78 7.47
N GLN A 38 -0.83 5.79 7.68
CA GLN A 38 -0.62 4.65 8.57
C GLN A 38 -0.84 3.32 7.84
N PRO A 39 0.01 2.99 6.85
CA PRO A 39 -0.08 1.70 6.17
C PRO A 39 0.40 0.59 7.10
N CYS A 40 -0.25 -0.58 7.06
CA CYS A 40 0.06 -1.68 7.97
C CYS A 40 1.45 -2.30 7.67
N PRO A 41 2.44 -2.19 8.57
CA PRO A 41 3.81 -2.62 8.30
C PRO A 41 3.91 -4.12 7.99
N ASN A 42 3.13 -4.94 8.70
CA ASN A 42 3.12 -6.39 8.50
C ASN A 42 2.65 -6.79 7.09
N LEU A 43 1.69 -6.08 6.52
CA LEU A 43 1.26 -6.32 5.14
C LEU A 43 2.30 -5.85 4.13
N ILE A 44 2.97 -4.71 4.38
CA ILE A 44 4.09 -4.27 3.54
C ILE A 44 5.19 -5.33 3.50
N SER A 45 5.60 -5.88 4.65
CA SER A 45 6.63 -6.93 4.70
C SER A 45 6.18 -8.24 4.04
N LYS A 46 4.90 -8.61 4.15
CA LYS A 46 4.37 -9.77 3.41
C LYS A 46 4.37 -9.52 1.90
N MET A 47 3.96 -8.34 1.46
CA MET A 47 3.98 -7.94 0.06
C MET A 47 5.41 -7.90 -0.50
N ALA A 48 6.36 -7.37 0.24
CA ALA A 48 7.77 -7.38 -0.15
C ALA A 48 8.30 -8.81 -0.36
N ARG A 49 8.00 -9.73 0.57
CA ARG A 49 8.38 -11.15 0.45
C ARG A 49 7.69 -11.88 -0.68
N TYR A 50 6.47 -11.48 -1.04
CA TYR A 50 5.77 -12.02 -2.21
C TYR A 50 6.51 -11.69 -3.53
N SER A 51 7.30 -10.61 -3.53
CA SER A 51 8.11 -10.12 -4.65
C SER A 51 7.25 -9.96 -5.92
N PRO A 52 6.29 -9.02 -5.91
CA PRO A 52 5.43 -8.76 -7.06
C PRO A 52 6.17 -8.00 -8.17
N ASP A 53 5.78 -8.25 -9.42
CA ASP A 53 6.21 -7.48 -10.59
C ASP A 53 5.49 -6.12 -10.66
N ILE A 54 4.24 -6.08 -10.16
CA ILE A 54 3.38 -4.88 -10.15
C ILE A 54 2.75 -4.74 -8.76
N VAL A 55 2.80 -3.53 -8.20
CA VAL A 55 2.07 -3.15 -6.98
C VAL A 55 0.99 -2.13 -7.33
N VAL A 56 -0.27 -2.48 -7.09
CA VAL A 56 -1.42 -1.59 -7.19
C VAL A 56 -1.76 -1.09 -5.79
N VAL A 57 -1.65 0.21 -5.56
CA VAL A 57 -1.95 0.84 -4.27
C VAL A 57 -3.34 1.48 -4.32
N CYS A 58 -4.25 0.97 -3.49
CA CYS A 58 -5.62 1.47 -3.34
C CYS A 58 -5.80 2.05 -1.92
N LEU A 59 -5.24 3.24 -1.71
CA LEU A 59 -5.33 4.02 -0.47
C LEU A 59 -5.78 5.45 -0.79
N GLY A 60 -6.45 6.13 0.14
CA GLY A 60 -6.80 7.55 0.02
C GLY A 60 -8.13 7.94 -0.68
N GLY A 61 -8.97 7.00 -1.14
CA GLY A 61 -10.20 7.32 -1.92
C GLY A 61 -11.52 7.39 -1.13
N GLY A 62 -12.43 8.30 -1.54
CA GLY A 62 -13.69 8.72 -0.90
C GLY A 62 -14.55 7.64 -0.24
N GLY A 63 -14.68 7.76 1.08
CA GLY A 63 -15.12 6.71 2.02
C GLY A 63 -13.95 6.07 2.79
N GLY A 64 -12.71 6.38 2.40
CA GLY A 64 -11.48 5.97 3.03
C GLY A 64 -11.10 6.84 4.22
N ASN A 65 -10.49 6.19 5.21
CA ASN A 65 -10.17 6.77 6.51
C ASN A 65 -9.47 8.14 6.46
N ASP A 66 -8.65 8.42 5.43
CA ASP A 66 -7.97 9.73 5.27
C ASP A 66 -8.95 10.88 5.00
N LEU A 67 -9.88 10.74 4.05
CA LEU A 67 -10.89 11.75 3.74
C LEU A 67 -11.90 11.89 4.88
N SER A 68 -12.27 10.79 5.53
CA SER A 68 -13.10 10.80 6.73
C SER A 68 -12.40 11.42 7.95
N SER A 69 -11.07 11.45 7.96
CA SER A 69 -10.25 12.12 8.99
C SER A 69 -9.93 13.58 8.69
N GLY A 70 -10.38 14.11 7.53
CA GLY A 70 -10.11 15.50 7.13
C GLY A 70 -8.67 15.74 6.65
N ALA A 71 -7.98 14.71 6.16
CA ALA A 71 -6.64 14.87 5.61
C ALA A 71 -6.67 15.67 4.30
N GLU A 72 -5.78 16.66 4.19
CA GLU A 72 -5.60 17.42 2.96
C GLU A 72 -5.07 16.52 1.83
N PRO A 73 -5.54 16.68 0.58
CA PRO A 73 -5.09 15.86 -0.55
C PRO A 73 -3.58 15.86 -0.76
N SER A 74 -2.90 16.98 -0.48
CA SER A 74 -1.44 17.08 -0.55
C SER A 74 -0.75 16.13 0.43
N THR A 75 -1.24 16.03 1.67
CA THR A 75 -0.72 15.11 2.67
C THR A 75 -0.88 13.65 2.25
N VAL A 76 -2.00 13.30 1.62
CA VAL A 76 -2.23 11.95 1.09
C VAL A 76 -1.23 11.63 -0.02
N ILE A 77 -0.97 12.56 -0.93
CA ILE A 77 0.00 12.41 -2.02
C ILE A 77 1.42 12.21 -1.46
N ASP A 78 1.82 13.00 -0.46
CA ASP A 78 3.13 12.86 0.19
C ASP A 78 3.29 11.49 0.86
N CYS A 79 2.25 11.03 1.56
CA CYS A 79 2.25 9.71 2.21
C CYS A 79 2.37 8.58 1.19
N LEU A 80 1.62 8.64 0.09
CA LEU A 80 1.69 7.64 -0.98
C LEU A 80 3.09 7.63 -1.60
N THR A 81 3.66 8.80 -1.88
CA THR A 81 5.02 8.93 -2.43
C THR A 81 6.05 8.29 -1.49
N SER A 82 5.94 8.54 -0.18
CA SER A 82 6.79 7.90 0.83
C SER A 82 6.63 6.37 0.84
N LEU A 83 5.40 5.87 0.74
CA LEU A 83 5.12 4.44 0.66
C LEU A 83 5.74 3.80 -0.60
N PHE A 84 5.69 4.48 -1.75
CA PHE A 84 6.35 4.01 -2.96
C PHE A 84 7.86 3.89 -2.78
N HIS A 85 8.50 4.90 -2.21
CA HIS A 85 9.95 4.85 -1.92
C HIS A 85 10.31 3.72 -0.96
N ARG A 86 9.53 3.52 0.11
CA ARG A 86 9.72 2.41 1.06
C ARG A 86 9.57 1.05 0.38
N THR A 87 8.53 0.88 -0.44
CA THR A 87 8.29 -0.38 -1.16
C THR A 87 9.43 -0.69 -2.13
N ARG A 88 9.95 0.32 -2.83
CA ARG A 88 11.11 0.18 -3.71
C ARG A 88 12.37 -0.23 -2.95
N TYR A 89 12.61 0.35 -1.77
CA TYR A 89 13.72 -0.03 -0.90
C TYR A 89 13.64 -1.52 -0.49
N PHE A 90 12.46 -1.98 -0.06
CA PHE A 90 12.26 -3.37 0.34
C PHE A 90 12.39 -4.37 -0.82
N LEU A 91 12.03 -3.98 -2.04
CA LEU A 91 12.04 -4.87 -3.20
C LEU A 91 13.41 -4.95 -3.90
N HIS A 92 14.18 -3.87 -3.91
CA HIS A 92 15.41 -3.78 -4.71
C HIS A 92 16.70 -3.63 -3.89
N GLY A 93 16.63 -3.40 -2.57
CA GLY A 93 17.83 -3.17 -1.76
C GLY A 93 18.61 -1.91 -2.15
N ASP A 94 18.06 -1.06 -3.01
CA ASP A 94 18.69 0.17 -3.47
C ASP A 94 18.76 1.17 -2.30
N SER A 95 19.95 1.32 -1.75
CA SER A 95 20.28 2.37 -0.78
C SER A 95 20.34 3.72 -1.50
N LEU A 96 19.18 4.33 -1.75
CA LEU A 96 19.08 5.74 -2.13
C LEU A 96 19.71 6.58 -1.01
N HIS A 97 20.94 7.03 -1.25
CA HIS A 97 21.63 8.00 -0.42
C HIS A 97 20.84 9.31 -0.45
N GLY A 98 20.01 9.52 0.56
CA GLY A 98 19.21 10.74 0.69
C GLY A 98 18.06 10.54 1.66
N LYS A 99 18.29 10.87 2.93
CA LYS A 99 17.35 10.98 4.07
C LYS A 99 15.85 10.80 3.71
N ILE A 100 15.24 9.72 4.22
CA ILE A 100 13.84 9.78 4.68
C ILE A 100 13.72 9.02 6.00
N PRO A 101 14.06 9.63 7.15
CA PRO A 101 13.56 9.15 8.43
C PRO A 101 12.16 9.73 8.63
N PHE A 102 11.16 8.89 8.80
CA PHE A 102 9.96 9.30 9.53
C PHE A 102 9.45 8.13 10.37
N PHE A 103 10.07 8.03 11.55
CA PHE A 103 9.35 7.66 12.76
C PHE A 103 8.53 8.87 13.17
N SER A 104 7.23 8.69 13.40
CA SER A 104 6.58 9.42 14.46
C SER A 104 5.56 8.50 15.11
N THR A 105 6.01 7.83 16.17
CA THR A 105 5.15 7.40 17.25
C THR A 105 4.87 8.61 18.11
N THR A 106 3.66 9.13 18.06
CA THR A 106 2.89 9.73 19.17
C THR A 106 1.52 10.12 18.66
#